data_AF-A0A950Q8G7-F1
#
_entry.id   AF-A0A950Q8G7-F1
#
_cell.length_a   1.000
_cell.length_b   1.000
_cell.length_c   1.000
_cell.angle_alpha   90.00
_cell.angle_beta   90.00
_cell.angle_gamma   90.00
#
_symmetry.space_group_name_H-M   'P 1'
#
loop_
_entity.id
_entity.type
_entity.pdbx_description
1 polymer ?
#
loop_
_entity_poly.entity_id
_entity_poly.type
_entity_poly.pdbx_seq_one_letter_code
_entity_poly.pdbx_strand_id
1 'polypeptide(L)'
;MAVQILRSALTTVGCLAVIGPSLAQQSPEVVVEAPRVVTTTGKGGQELYSLVYKVNYSDLNLATHSGAVELEKRVKESAVRACAQLQKLYPLSGETNPPCVDAATKHAMVQANQAIVAAEKGTR
;
A
#
# COMPACT_ATOMS: atom_id res chain seq x y z
N MET A 1 -51.87 25.37 15.05
CA MET A 1 -51.60 26.15 16.28
C MET A 1 -50.47 25.43 17.01
N ALA A 2 -49.28 25.95 17.28
CA ALA A 2 -48.77 27.31 17.30
C ALA A 2 -47.28 27.33 16.87
N VAL A 3 -46.90 28.36 16.10
CA VAL A 3 -45.52 28.69 15.74
C VAL A 3 -45.08 29.81 16.69
N GLN A 4 -44.06 29.58 17.52
CA GLN A 4 -43.42 30.66 18.28
C GLN A 4 -42.17 31.13 17.54
N ILE A 5 -42.23 32.39 17.14
CA ILE A 5 -41.25 33.13 16.35
C ILE A 5 -40.24 33.72 17.35
N LEU A 6 -39.02 33.20 17.38
CA LEU A 6 -37.93 33.87 18.08
C LEU A 6 -37.15 34.74 17.08
N ARG A 7 -37.25 36.06 17.28
CA ARG A 7 -36.44 37.07 16.60
C ARG A 7 -35.07 37.11 17.29
N SER A 8 -34.06 36.52 16.67
CA SER A 8 -32.66 36.72 17.08
C SER A 8 -31.83 37.04 15.84
N ALA A 9 -31.60 38.34 15.63
CA ALA A 9 -30.55 38.83 14.77
C ALA A 9 -29.22 38.63 15.50
N LEU A 10 -28.39 37.70 15.03
CA LEU A 10 -26.98 37.63 15.38
C LEU A 10 -26.23 37.15 14.13
N THR A 11 -25.48 38.07 13.54
CA THR A 11 -24.57 37.86 12.40
C THR A 11 -23.54 36.78 12.76
N THR A 12 -23.80 35.55 12.33
CA THR A 12 -22.82 34.46 12.40
C THR A 12 -21.80 34.64 11.27
N VAL A 13 -20.55 34.89 11.67
CA VAL A 13 -19.35 34.78 10.84
C VAL A 13 -19.41 33.45 10.07
N GLY A 14 -19.55 33.56 8.75
CA GLY A 14 -19.49 32.42 7.84
C GLY A 14 -18.06 31.90 7.77
N CYS A 15 -17.72 30.97 8.66
CA CYS A 15 -16.53 30.15 8.49
C CYS A 15 -16.85 29.14 7.37
N LEU A 16 -16.43 29.45 6.14
CA LEU A 16 -16.42 28.50 5.04
C LEU A 16 -15.40 27.41 5.39
N ALA A 17 -15.86 26.37 6.09
CA ALA A 17 -15.13 25.12 6.14
C ALA A 17 -15.10 24.55 4.72
N VAL A 18 -14.00 24.78 4.01
CA VAL A 18 -13.68 24.06 2.78
C VAL A 18 -13.42 22.62 3.21
N ILE A 19 -14.48 21.82 3.30
CA ILE A 19 -14.39 20.36 3.35
C ILE A 19 -14.04 19.94 1.92
N GLY A 20 -12.81 20.24 1.50
CA GLY A 20 -12.24 19.58 0.34
C GLY A 20 -12.11 18.10 0.68
N PRO A 21 -12.42 17.17 -0.24
CA PRO A 21 -12.06 15.79 -0.01
C PRO A 21 -10.57 15.79 0.28
N SER A 22 -10.17 15.28 1.45
CA SER A 22 -8.81 14.86 1.65
C SER A 22 -8.59 13.78 0.59
N LEU A 23 -8.08 14.18 -0.58
CA LEU A 23 -7.35 13.28 -1.44
C LEU A 23 -6.22 12.82 -0.53
N ALA A 24 -6.43 11.72 0.19
CA ALA A 24 -5.35 10.88 0.66
C ALA A 24 -4.50 10.73 -0.59
N GLN A 25 -3.40 11.50 -0.61
CA GLN A 25 -2.63 11.75 -1.80
C GLN A 25 -2.33 10.38 -2.36
N GLN A 26 -2.77 10.11 -3.60
CA GLN A 26 -2.34 8.91 -4.31
C GLN A 26 -0.83 9.10 -4.52
N SER A 27 -0.07 8.81 -3.47
CA SER A 27 1.37 8.76 -3.49
C SER A 27 1.71 7.64 -4.47
N PRO A 28 2.63 7.89 -5.42
CA PRO A 28 3.10 6.88 -6.34
C PRO A 28 3.85 5.80 -5.55
N GLU A 29 3.10 4.82 -5.05
CA GLU A 29 3.56 3.74 -4.19
C GLU A 29 3.01 2.39 -4.64
N VAL A 30 3.87 1.38 -4.69
CA VAL A 30 3.48 -0.03 -4.85
C VAL A 30 3.53 -0.71 -3.49
N VAL A 31 2.47 -1.43 -3.13
CA VAL A 31 2.42 -2.19 -1.88
C VAL A 31 2.94 -3.60 -2.11
N VAL A 32 4.01 -3.95 -1.38
CA VAL A 32 4.60 -5.29 -1.32
C VAL A 32 4.20 -5.91 0.01
N GLU A 33 3.34 -6.92 -0.03
CA GLU A 33 2.86 -7.63 1.15
C GLU A 33 3.43 -9.04 1.18
N ALA A 34 4.28 -9.34 2.16
CA ALA A 34 4.82 -10.66 2.37
C ALA A 34 4.00 -11.40 3.43
N PRO A 35 3.29 -12.49 3.08
CA PRO A 35 2.55 -13.29 4.04
C PRO A 35 3.47 -14.26 4.80
N ARG A 36 3.05 -14.66 6.01
CA ARG A 36 3.71 -15.68 6.83
C ARG A 36 2.70 -16.43 7.69
N VAL A 37 2.69 -17.76 7.62
CA VAL A 37 1.91 -18.59 8.54
C VAL A 37 2.82 -19.11 9.66
N VAL A 38 2.42 -18.91 10.92
CA VAL A 38 3.15 -19.38 12.10
C VAL A 38 2.29 -20.40 12.86
N THR A 39 2.80 -21.61 13.04
CA THR A 39 2.14 -22.65 13.84
C THR A 39 2.49 -22.47 15.32
N THR A 40 1.49 -22.34 16.18
CA THR A 40 1.70 -22.20 17.63
C THR A 40 1.75 -23.56 18.31
N THR A 41 2.89 -23.88 18.94
CA THR A 41 3.09 -25.13 19.70
C THR A 41 2.34 -25.04 21.02
N GLY A 42 1.10 -25.53 21.06
CA GLY A 42 0.31 -25.63 22.30
C GLY A 42 -1.19 -25.64 22.12
N LYS A 43 -1.73 -25.02 21.05
CA LYS A 43 -3.17 -24.99 20.78
C LYS A 43 -3.59 -25.51 19.40
N GLY A 44 -2.64 -25.98 18.58
CA GLY A 44 -2.92 -26.42 17.20
C GLY A 44 -3.40 -25.30 16.28
N GLY A 45 -3.30 -24.04 16.71
CA GLY A 45 -3.72 -22.87 15.96
C GLY A 45 -2.61 -22.35 15.04
N GLN A 46 -2.99 -21.97 13.82
CA GLN A 46 -2.13 -21.23 12.90
C GLN A 46 -2.45 -19.74 13.03
N GLU A 47 -1.43 -18.90 13.14
CA GLU A 47 -1.53 -17.46 13.11
C GLU A 47 -0.96 -16.94 11.78
N LEU A 48 -1.67 -16.00 11.15
CA LEU A 48 -1.24 -15.36 9.91
C LEU A 48 -0.64 -13.99 10.24
N TYR A 49 0.59 -13.78 9.82
CA TYR A 49 1.30 -12.50 9.91
C TYR A 49 1.59 -11.99 8.49
N SER A 50 1.63 -10.67 8.34
CA SER A 50 2.00 -10.02 7.08
C SER A 50 2.95 -8.85 7.33
N LEU A 51 4.03 -8.77 6.56
CA LEU A 51 4.87 -7.56 6.51
C LEU A 51 4.57 -6.78 5.24
N VAL A 52 4.29 -5.48 5.41
CA VAL A 52 3.94 -4.57 4.33
C VAL A 52 5.07 -3.57 4.12
N TYR A 53 5.58 -3.53 2.89
CA TYR A 53 6.53 -2.53 2.42
C TYR A 53 5.88 -1.66 1.35
N LYS A 54 6.07 -0.35 1.44
CA LYS A 54 5.67 0.60 0.40
C LYS A 54 6.89 0.96 -0.44
N VAL A 55 6.78 0.77 -1.74
CA VAL A 55 7.81 1.11 -2.72
C VAL A 55 7.42 2.42 -3.39
N ASN A 56 8.05 3.51 -2.99
CA ASN A 56 7.88 4.79 -3.64
C ASN A 56 8.58 4.79 -5.01
N TYR A 57 7.90 5.35 -6.01
CA TYR A 57 8.42 5.50 -7.38
C TYR A 57 8.21 6.92 -7.93
N SER A 58 8.00 7.92 -7.05
CA SER A 58 7.85 9.32 -7.45
C SER A 58 9.06 9.89 -8.20
N ASP A 59 10.23 9.28 -8.00
CA ASP A 59 11.51 9.65 -8.63
C ASP A 59 11.71 9.01 -10.01
N LEU A 60 10.84 8.07 -10.41
CA LEU A 60 10.97 7.33 -11.66
C LEU A 60 10.06 7.88 -12.75
N ASN A 61 10.62 8.04 -13.95
CA ASN A 61 9.80 8.24 -15.15
C ASN A 61 9.32 6.88 -15.68
N LEU A 62 8.13 6.44 -15.27
CA LEU A 62 7.57 5.15 -15.67
C LEU A 62 7.19 5.05 -17.15
N ALA A 63 7.13 6.17 -17.88
CA ALA A 63 6.90 6.16 -19.33
C ALA A 63 8.17 5.75 -20.13
N THR A 64 9.31 5.56 -19.46
CA THR A 64 10.53 5.04 -20.08
C THR A 64 10.77 3.58 -19.70
N HIS A 65 11.42 2.85 -20.59
CA HIS A 65 11.83 1.47 -20.31
C HIS A 65 12.69 1.36 -19.05
N SER A 66 13.62 2.29 -18.84
CA SER A 66 14.49 2.27 -17.66
C SER A 66 13.73 2.53 -16.36
N GLY A 67 12.74 3.44 -16.36
CA GLY A 67 11.92 3.70 -15.18
C GLY A 67 11.00 2.53 -14.83
N ALA A 68 10.41 1.87 -15.83
CA ALA A 68 9.62 0.66 -15.64
C ALA A 68 10.46 -0.48 -15.03
N VAL A 69 11.63 -0.77 -15.61
CA VAL A 69 12.53 -1.83 -15.14
C VAL A 69 13.03 -1.55 -13.71
N GLU A 70 13.35 -0.30 -13.39
CA GLU A 70 13.80 0.08 -12.04
C GLU A 70 12.68 -0.10 -11.00
N LEU A 71 11.42 0.23 -11.34
CA LEU A 71 10.29 -0.03 -10.44
C LEU A 71 10.12 -1.52 -10.16
N GLU A 72 10.13 -2.36 -11.21
CA GLU A 72 10.02 -3.81 -11.05
C GLU A 72 11.14 -4.38 -10.17
N LYS A 73 12.37 -3.89 -10.36
CA LYS A 73 13.52 -4.25 -9.55
C LYS A 73 13.30 -3.89 -8.08
N ARG A 74 12.88 -2.65 -7.79
CA ARG A 74 12.60 -2.18 -6.42
C ARG A 74 11.52 -3.00 -5.73
N VAL A 75 10.49 -3.44 -6.47
CA VAL A 75 9.44 -4.35 -5.97
C VAL A 75 10.06 -5.68 -5.55
N LYS A 76 10.85 -6.32 -6.42
CA LYS A 76 11.50 -7.60 -6.13
C LYS A 76 12.46 -7.51 -4.94
N GLU A 77 13.29 -6.46 -4.89
CA GLU A 77 14.19 -6.23 -3.76
C GLU A 77 13.44 -6.02 -2.44
N SER A 78 12.31 -5.30 -2.48
CA SER A 78 11.46 -5.09 -1.30
C SER A 78 10.81 -6.38 -0.82
N ALA A 79 10.37 -7.25 -1.74
CA ALA A 79 9.86 -8.58 -1.41
C ALA A 79 10.93 -9.45 -0.73
N VAL A 80 12.16 -9.45 -1.27
CA VAL A 80 13.30 -10.15 -0.65
C VAL A 80 13.57 -9.63 0.76
N ARG A 81 13.57 -8.31 0.96
CA ARG A 81 13.77 -7.71 2.30
C ARG A 81 12.66 -8.08 3.27
N ALA A 82 11.40 -8.01 2.84
CA ALA A 82 10.25 -8.35 3.68
C ALA A 82 10.30 -9.82 4.12
N CYS A 83 10.57 -10.74 3.19
CA CYS A 83 10.70 -12.17 3.49
C CYS A 83 11.92 -12.49 4.36
N ALA A 84 13.06 -11.82 4.13
CA ALA A 84 14.22 -11.95 5.01
C ALA A 84 13.93 -11.47 6.43
N GLN A 85 13.14 -10.41 6.60
CA GLN A 85 12.72 -9.93 7.91
C GLN A 85 11.75 -10.92 8.58
N LEU A 86 10.77 -11.47 7.85
CA LEU A 86 9.88 -12.52 8.37
C LEU A 86 10.66 -13.74 8.84
N GLN A 87 11.67 -14.18 8.09
CA GLN A 87 12.52 -15.30 8.49
C GLN A 87 13.29 -15.04 9.79
N LYS A 88 13.71 -13.78 10.03
CA LYS A 88 14.36 -13.38 11.29
C LYS A 88 13.39 -13.36 12.46
N LEU A 89 12.16 -12.88 12.25
CA LEU A 89 11.12 -12.80 13.28
C LEU A 89 10.54 -14.18 13.63
N TYR A 90 10.40 -15.04 12.61
CA TYR A 90 9.81 -16.37 12.72
C TYR A 90 10.73 -17.42 12.08
N PRO A 91 11.86 -17.75 12.73
CA PRO A 91 12.83 -18.69 12.17
C PRO A 91 12.33 -20.15 12.16
N LEU A 92 11.36 -20.47 13.02
CA LEU A 92 10.83 -21.83 13.21
C LEU A 92 9.55 -22.13 12.42
N SER A 93 8.91 -21.14 11.82
CA SER A 93 7.80 -21.38 10.90
C SER A 93 8.37 -22.05 9.65
N GLY A 94 7.88 -23.24 9.29
CA GLY A 94 8.44 -24.10 8.23
C GLY A 94 8.37 -23.56 6.80
N GLU A 95 8.03 -22.29 6.63
CA GLU A 95 7.95 -21.62 5.33
C GLU A 95 9.33 -21.07 4.96
N THR A 96 9.88 -21.55 3.85
CA THR A 96 11.21 -21.16 3.35
C THR A 96 11.11 -20.15 2.20
N ASN A 97 12.21 -19.44 1.90
CA ASN A 97 12.37 -18.77 0.61
C ASN A 97 12.75 -19.85 -0.43
N PRO A 98 12.23 -19.88 -1.67
CA PRO A 98 11.59 -18.81 -2.46
C PRO A 98 10.06 -18.55 -2.39
N PRO A 99 9.17 -19.44 -1.89
CA PRO A 99 7.71 -19.23 -1.92
C PRO A 99 7.20 -17.88 -1.38
N CYS A 100 7.82 -17.35 -0.32
CA CYS A 100 7.45 -16.05 0.24
C CYS A 100 7.67 -14.90 -0.76
N VAL A 101 8.82 -14.90 -1.46
CA VAL A 101 9.18 -13.83 -2.39
C VAL A 101 8.24 -13.80 -3.58
N ASP A 102 7.87 -14.98 -4.10
CA ASP A 102 6.93 -15.11 -5.21
C ASP A 102 5.54 -14.59 -4.83
N ALA A 103 5.05 -14.97 -3.64
CA ALA A 103 3.77 -14.50 -3.12
C ALA A 103 3.76 -12.97 -2.94
N ALA A 104 4.81 -12.41 -2.34
CA ALA A 104 4.94 -10.97 -2.10
C ALA A 104 5.07 -10.16 -3.41
N THR A 105 5.75 -10.74 -4.40
CA THR A 105 5.97 -10.08 -5.70
C THR A 105 4.71 -10.11 -6.56
N LYS A 106 3.91 -11.18 -6.49
CA LYS A 106 2.75 -11.39 -7.38
C LYS A 106 1.77 -10.21 -7.39
N HIS A 107 1.30 -9.78 -6.22
CA HIS A 107 0.34 -8.68 -6.13
C HIS A 107 0.98 -7.32 -6.37
N ALA A 108 2.23 -7.14 -5.93
CA ALA A 108 2.97 -5.90 -6.12
C ALA A 108 3.30 -5.62 -7.59
N MET A 109 3.67 -6.65 -8.35
CA MET A 109 3.97 -6.52 -9.79
C MET A 109 2.74 -6.15 -10.60
N VAL A 110 1.54 -6.60 -10.21
CA VAL A 110 0.29 -6.16 -10.86
C VAL A 110 0.10 -4.65 -10.68
N GLN A 111 0.31 -4.13 -9.46
CA GLN A 111 0.22 -2.69 -9.18
C GLN A 111 1.30 -1.91 -9.96
N ALA A 112 2.54 -2.40 -9.98
CA ALA A 112 3.63 -1.80 -10.75
C ALA A 112 3.30 -1.71 -12.24
N ASN A 113 2.82 -2.80 -12.84
CA ASN A 113 2.42 -2.85 -14.25
C ASN A 113 1.26 -1.89 -14.55
N GLN A 114 0.29 -1.77 -13.64
CA GLN A 114 -0.80 -0.79 -13.78
C GLN A 114 -0.27 0.66 -13.79
N ALA A 115 0.68 0.98 -12.90
CA ALA A 115 1.32 2.29 -12.85
C ALA A 115 2.12 2.59 -14.12
N ILE A 116 2.86 1.61 -14.65
CA ILE A 116 3.62 1.71 -15.90
C ILE A 116 2.67 1.97 -17.08
N VAL A 117 1.64 1.14 -17.25
CA VAL A 117 0.65 1.30 -18.34
C VAL A 117 -0.09 2.63 -18.24
N ALA A 118 -0.39 3.12 -17.04
CA ALA A 118 -1.00 4.42 -16.84
C ALA A 118 -0.07 5.57 -17.28
N ALA A 119 1.22 5.49 -16.95
CA ALA A 119 2.21 6.50 -17.34
C ALA A 119 2.44 6.54 -18.87
N GLU A 120 2.51 5.36 -19.51
CA GLU A 120 2.62 5.26 -20.97
C GLU A 120 1.41 5.89 -21.69
N LYS A 121 0.19 5.67 -21.17
CA LYS A 121 -1.03 6.26 -21.74
C LYS A 121 -1.10 7.77 -21.56
N GLY A 122 -0.66 8.30 -20.41
CA GLY A 122 -0.66 9.74 -20.14
C GLY A 122 0.36 10.55 -20.95
N THR A 123 1.31 9.87 -21.61
CA THR A 123 2.32 10.51 -22.47
C THR A 123 1.84 10.67 -23.93
N ARG A 124 0.72 10.05 -24.30
CA ARG A 124 0.14 10.09 -25.66
C ARG A 124 -1.01 11.09 -25.73
#